data_AF-A0A1D6N4Q7-F1
#
_entry.id   AF-A0A1D6N4Q7-F1
#
_cell.length_a   1.000
_cell.length_b   1.000
_cell.length_c   1.000
_cell.angle_alpha   90.00
_cell.angle_beta   90.00
_cell.angle_gamma   90.00
#
_symmetry.space_group_name_H-M   'P 1'
#
loop_
_entity.id
_entity.type
_entity.pdbx_description
1 polymer ?
#
loop_
_entity_poly.entity_id
_entity_poly.type
_entity_poly.pdbx_seq_one_letter_code
_entity_poly.pdbx_strand_id
1 'polypeptide(L)'
;MLSSGWIQVSNGKEYALSDVIDTIKHAFGGSPQIVCKRGSIEELRLCFDKELKPRDCLTTSLANGSVSKSKHCPRYITLPTYDPLVLANSTVEIMTQFDEFEVPAALYTA
;
A
#
# COMPACT_ATOMS: atom_id res chain seq x y z
N MET A 1 -8.65 3.34 4.42
CA MET A 1 -7.66 3.15 5.50
C MET A 1 -6.47 4.12 5.37
N LEU A 2 -5.77 4.23 4.24
CA LEU A 2 -4.82 5.34 4.02
C LEU A 2 -5.53 6.68 3.79
N SER A 3 -6.62 6.68 3.02
CA SER A 3 -7.42 7.88 2.74
C SER A 3 -8.04 8.52 3.99
N SER A 4 -8.35 7.73 5.02
CA SER A 4 -8.84 8.23 6.31
C SER A 4 -7.76 8.97 7.12
N GLY A 5 -6.49 8.74 6.81
CA GLY A 5 -5.35 9.52 7.31
C GLY A 5 -4.88 10.61 6.34
N TRP A 6 -5.71 11.00 5.35
CA TRP A 6 -5.37 11.99 4.30
C TRP A 6 -4.17 11.61 3.41
N ILE A 7 -3.79 10.34 3.43
CA ILE A 7 -2.78 9.76 2.56
C ILE A 7 -3.49 9.29 1.29
N GLN A 8 -3.17 9.95 0.19
CA GLN A 8 -3.73 9.71 -1.12
C GLN A 8 -2.64 9.24 -2.07
N VAL A 9 -3.03 8.43 -3.04
CA VAL A 9 -2.15 7.97 -4.08
C VAL A 9 -1.88 9.15 -5.04
N SER A 10 -0.62 9.54 -5.17
CA SER A 10 -0.21 10.70 -5.97
C SER A 10 1.27 10.58 -6.38
N ASN A 11 1.57 10.89 -7.63
CA ASN A 11 2.94 10.85 -8.17
C ASN A 11 3.82 12.02 -7.70
N GLY A 12 3.26 13.02 -7.02
CA GLY A 12 3.99 14.23 -6.61
C GLY A 12 3.95 14.54 -5.12
N LYS A 13 3.12 13.83 -4.33
CA LYS A 13 2.97 14.10 -2.90
C LYS A 13 3.79 13.11 -2.08
N GLU A 14 4.61 13.66 -1.20
CA GLU A 14 5.40 12.90 -0.25
C GLU A 14 4.70 12.82 1.11
N TYR A 15 4.92 11.70 1.80
CA TYR A 15 4.35 11.41 3.11
C TYR A 15 5.47 10.97 4.05
N ALA A 16 5.41 11.39 5.32
CA ALA A 16 6.32 10.86 6.31
C ALA A 16 6.04 9.36 6.49
N LEU A 17 7.09 8.55 6.45
CA LEU A 17 6.99 7.10 6.60
C LEU A 17 6.34 6.73 7.95
N SER A 18 6.62 7.49 9.00
CA SER A 18 6.01 7.33 10.33
C SER A 18 4.49 7.45 10.26
N ASP A 19 3.97 8.49 9.61
CA ASP A 19 2.54 8.79 9.57
C ASP A 19 1.78 7.70 8.81
N VAL A 20 2.40 7.16 7.75
CA VAL A 20 1.86 6.01 7.01
C VAL A 20 1.82 4.76 7.91
N ILE A 21 2.92 4.45 8.59
CA ILE A 21 3.00 3.31 9.52
C ILE A 21 1.96 3.44 10.64
N ASP A 22 1.82 4.62 11.24
CA ASP A 22 0.90 4.89 12.34
C ASP A 22 -0.56 4.79 11.89
N THR A 23 -0.87 5.32 10.70
CA THR A 23 -2.21 5.17 10.10
C THR A 23 -2.56 3.69 9.88
N ILE A 24 -1.60 2.88 9.41
CA ILE A 24 -1.79 1.44 9.23
C ILE A 24 -1.94 0.70 10.54
N LYS A 25 -1.08 1.01 11.51
CA LYS A 25 -1.15 0.45 12.85
C LYS A 25 -2.50 0.74 13.49
N HIS A 26 -2.99 1.97 13.38
CA HIS A 26 -4.28 2.35 13.94
C HIS A 26 -5.44 1.59 13.29
N ALA A 27 -5.40 1.36 11.98
CA ALA A 27 -6.47 0.68 11.27
C ALA A 27 -6.50 -0.84 11.49
N PHE A 28 -5.34 -1.49 11.64
CA PHE A 28 -5.23 -2.95 11.72
C PHE A 28 -4.84 -3.48 13.10
N GLY A 29 -4.41 -2.63 14.03
CA GLY A 29 -3.99 -3.04 15.38
C GLY A 29 -2.56 -3.59 15.46
N GLY A 30 -1.76 -3.50 14.38
CA GLY A 30 -0.38 -3.96 14.34
C GLY A 30 0.48 -3.18 13.35
N SER A 31 1.74 -2.94 13.68
CA SER A 31 2.71 -2.23 12.85
C SER A 31 3.07 -3.05 11.60
N PRO A 32 2.90 -2.50 10.38
CA PRO A 32 3.24 -3.18 9.14
C PRO A 32 4.76 -3.21 8.87
N GLN A 33 5.17 -4.04 7.92
CA GLN A 33 6.45 -3.91 7.24
C GLN A 33 6.25 -3.23 5.88
N ILE A 34 7.00 -2.16 5.62
CA ILE A 34 6.98 -1.41 4.35
C ILE A 34 8.24 -1.72 3.57
N VAL A 35 8.08 -2.02 2.28
CA VAL A 35 9.20 -2.19 1.33
C VAL A 35 9.13 -1.05 0.31
N CYS A 36 10.26 -0.36 0.15
CA CYS A 36 10.38 0.73 -0.80
C CYS A 36 11.35 0.42 -1.93
N LYS A 37 11.06 0.98 -3.09
CA LYS A 37 11.93 0.98 -4.27
C LYS A 37 12.03 2.39 -4.81
N ARG A 38 13.27 2.89 -4.90
CA ARG A 38 13.56 4.27 -5.36
C ARG A 38 12.76 5.35 -4.60
N GLY A 39 12.48 5.11 -3.32
CA GLY A 39 11.74 6.06 -2.46
C GLY A 39 10.22 5.97 -2.52
N SER A 40 9.67 5.12 -3.39
CA SER A 40 8.23 4.83 -3.43
C SER A 40 7.90 3.54 -2.69
N ILE A 41 6.70 3.45 -2.10
CA ILE A 41 6.18 2.18 -1.58
C ILE A 41 6.00 1.21 -2.74
N GLU A 42 6.56 0.01 -2.62
CA GLU A 42 6.36 -1.13 -3.54
C GLU A 42 5.47 -2.19 -2.91
N GLU A 43 5.66 -2.48 -1.61
CA GLU A 43 4.86 -3.48 -0.89
C GLU A 43 4.53 -3.03 0.54
N LEU A 44 3.35 -3.46 1.01
CA LEU A 44 2.90 -3.38 2.39
C LEU A 44 2.58 -4.78 2.89
N ARG A 45 3.15 -5.17 4.03
CA ARG A 45 2.98 -6.49 4.61
C ARG A 45 2.40 -6.36 6.01
N LEU A 46 1.28 -7.05 6.25
CA LEU A 46 0.63 -7.18 7.56
C LEU A 46 1.03 -8.51 8.19
N CYS A 47 1.21 -8.53 9.50
CA CYS A 47 1.59 -9.73 10.23
C CYS A 47 0.47 -10.18 11.16
N PHE A 48 0.18 -11.48 11.12
CA PHE A 48 -0.82 -12.11 11.96
C PHE A 48 -0.19 -13.30 12.68
N ASP A 49 -0.59 -13.54 13.93
CA ASP A 49 -0.28 -14.80 14.64
C ASP A 49 -0.97 -16.02 14.00
N LYS A 50 -0.74 -17.20 14.57
CA LYS A 50 -1.32 -18.45 14.03
C LYS A 50 -2.83 -18.50 14.24
N GLU A 51 -3.33 -17.64 15.12
CA GLU A 51 -4.72 -17.43 15.48
C GLU A 51 -5.37 -16.31 14.65
N LEU A 52 -4.68 -15.80 13.61
CA LEU A 52 -5.12 -14.74 12.71
C LEU A 52 -5.37 -13.39 13.41
N LYS A 53 -4.78 -13.15 14.58
CA LYS A 53 -4.84 -11.85 15.25
C LYS A 53 -3.74 -10.94 14.73
N PRO A 54 -4.04 -9.66 14.45
CA PRO A 54 -3.02 -8.69 14.07
C PRO A 54 -1.91 -8.60 15.11
N ARG A 55 -0.67 -8.53 14.64
CA ARG A 55 0.50 -8.27 15.47
C ARG A 55 1.49 -7.38 14.74
N ASP A 56 2.41 -6.78 15.48
CA ASP A 56 3.52 -6.05 14.89
C ASP A 56 4.39 -6.98 14.03
N CYS A 57 4.72 -6.56 12.82
CA CYS A 57 5.72 -7.23 12.00
C CYS A 57 7.10 -7.09 12.66
N LEU A 58 7.83 -8.19 12.77
CA LEU A 58 9.21 -8.15 13.24
C LEU A 58 10.05 -7.37 12.22
N THR A 59 10.62 -6.25 12.66
CA THR A 59 11.61 -5.52 11.86
C THR A 59 12.77 -6.47 11.61
N THR A 60 13.11 -6.72 10.35
CA THR A 60 14.18 -7.62 9.91
C THR A 60 15.57 -7.30 10.49
N SER A 61 15.72 -6.24 11.28
CA SER A 61 16.97 -5.92 11.98
C SER A 61 17.29 -6.82 13.18
N LEU A 62 16.31 -7.51 13.78
CA LEU A 62 16.57 -8.33 14.97
C LEU A 62 16.76 -9.83 14.68
N ALA A 63 16.38 -10.31 13.51
CA ALA A 63 16.18 -11.75 13.33
C ALA A 63 17.39 -12.52 12.81
N ASN A 64 18.33 -11.97 12.03
CA ASN A 64 19.54 -12.68 11.60
C ASN A 64 20.61 -11.72 11.02
N GLY A 65 21.86 -11.89 11.48
CA GLY A 65 23.02 -11.02 11.24
C GLY A 65 23.55 -10.97 9.80
N SER A 66 22.78 -10.37 8.89
CA SER A 66 23.27 -9.91 7.59
C SER A 66 22.50 -8.65 7.21
N VAL A 67 22.99 -7.50 7.70
CA VAL A 67 22.49 -6.18 7.34
C VAL A 67 22.82 -5.92 5.87
N SER A 68 21.96 -6.40 4.98
CA SER A 68 21.99 -5.99 3.58
C SER A 68 21.67 -4.50 3.57
N LYS A 69 22.66 -3.65 3.28
CA LYS A 69 22.60 -2.16 3.24
C LYS A 69 21.64 -1.58 2.20
N SER A 70 20.69 -2.38 1.71
CA SER A 70 19.85 -2.08 0.57
C SER A 70 18.41 -2.32 0.96
N LYS A 71 17.55 -1.29 0.82
CA LYS A 71 16.08 -1.30 0.98
C LYS A 71 15.50 -0.77 2.31
N HIS A 72 16.16 0.17 2.98
CA HIS A 72 15.43 1.02 3.92
C HIS A 72 14.62 2.08 3.16
N CYS A 73 13.35 2.24 3.52
CA CYS A 73 12.54 3.34 3.04
C CYS A 73 13.13 4.69 3.52
N PRO A 74 13.15 5.73 2.67
CA PRO A 74 13.48 7.07 3.12
C PRO A 74 12.48 7.59 4.16
N ARG A 75 12.84 8.68 4.87
CA ARG A 75 11.96 9.33 5.85
C ARG A 75 10.65 9.83 5.24
N TYR A 76 10.72 10.29 3.99
CA TYR A 76 9.60 10.71 3.17
C TYR A 76 9.49 9.80 1.97
N ILE A 77 8.29 9.33 1.70
CA ILE A 77 7.99 8.36 0.64
C ILE A 77 6.89 8.88 -0.27
N THR A 78 6.85 8.35 -1.49
CA THR A 78 5.74 8.56 -2.42
C THR A 78 4.84 7.33 -2.51
N LEU A 79 3.55 7.57 -2.74
CA LEU A 79 2.58 6.53 -3.07
C LEU A 79 2.17 6.72 -4.54
N PRO A 80 2.88 6.10 -5.48
CA PRO A 80 2.64 6.32 -6.91
C PRO A 80 1.25 5.81 -7.31
N THR A 81 0.60 6.52 -8.24
CA THR A 81 -0.60 6.01 -8.90
C THR A 81 -0.26 4.71 -9.61
N TYR A 82 -1.24 3.82 -9.72
CA TYR A 82 -1.07 2.62 -10.52
C TYR A 82 -0.70 3.05 -11.95
N ASP A 83 0.53 2.75 -12.33
CA ASP A 83 0.99 2.84 -13.71
C ASP A 83 0.87 1.43 -14.27
N PRO A 84 -0.20 1.12 -15.04
CA PRO A 84 -0.27 -0.16 -15.70
C PRO A 84 1.00 -0.31 -16.53
N LEU A 85 1.73 -1.40 -16.32
CA LEU A 85 2.80 -1.77 -17.24
C LEU A 85 2.16 -1.85 -18.62
N VAL A 86 2.35 -0.82 -19.44
CA VAL A 86 1.91 -0.81 -20.83
C VAL A 86 2.74 -1.88 -21.50
N LEU A 87 2.24 -3.11 -21.48
CA LEU A 87 2.65 -4.16 -22.40
C LEU A 87 2.15 -3.66 -23.75
N ALA A 88 2.96 -2.83 -24.41
CA ALA A 88 2.58 -1.97 -25.53
C ALA A 88 2.10 -2.72 -26.79
N ASN A 89 1.73 -4.00 -26.69
CA ASN A 89 1.35 -4.84 -27.82
C ASN A 89 0.26 -5.91 -27.52
N SER A 90 -0.56 -5.84 -26.45
CA SER A 90 -1.54 -6.94 -26.24
C SER A 90 -2.94 -6.64 -25.69
N THR A 91 -3.35 -5.40 -25.37
CA THR A 91 -4.68 -5.20 -24.71
C THR A 91 -5.52 -4.03 -25.21
N VAL A 92 -5.39 -3.62 -26.49
CA VAL A 92 -6.34 -2.66 -27.09
C VAL A 92 -7.80 -3.14 -26.98
N GLU A 93 -8.04 -4.45 -26.77
CA GLU A 93 -9.38 -5.03 -26.69
C GLU A 93 -9.92 -5.31 -25.27
N ILE A 94 -9.14 -5.10 -24.19
CA ILE A 94 -9.62 -5.44 -22.82
C ILE A 94 -10.12 -4.22 -22.04
N MET A 95 -9.76 -2.99 -22.46
CA MET A 95 -10.08 -1.77 -21.70
C MET A 95 -11.55 -1.32 -21.80
N THR A 96 -12.40 -1.96 -22.61
CA THR A 96 -13.81 -1.58 -22.73
C THR A 96 -14.74 -2.19 -21.68
N GLN A 97 -14.26 -3.01 -20.74
CA GLN A 97 -15.16 -3.78 -19.86
C GLN A 97 -15.18 -3.37 -18.37
N PHE A 98 -14.47 -2.32 -17.95
CA PHE A 98 -14.46 -1.88 -16.54
C PHE A 98 -15.04 -0.49 -16.28
N ASP A 99 -15.58 0.20 -17.29
CA ASP A 99 -16.19 1.54 -17.15
C ASP A 99 -17.74 1.52 -17.26
N GLU A 100 -18.39 0.39 -16.98
CA GLU A 100 -19.86 0.29 -17.00
C GLU A 100 -20.45 -0.36 -15.74
N PHE A 101 -19.86 -0.08 -14.57
CA PHE A 101 -20.59 -0.25 -13.31
C PHE A 101 -21.15 1.09 -12.85
N GLU A 102 -22.01 1.67 -13.70
CA GLU A 102 -22.98 2.66 -13.27
C GLU A 102 -23.95 1.93 -12.33
N VAL A 103 -23.76 2.09 -11.02
CA VAL A 103 -24.69 1.57 -10.01
C VAL A 103 -26.03 2.27 -10.26
N PRO A 104 -27.11 1.58 -10.67
CA PRO A 104 -28.39 2.25 -10.84
C PRO A 104 -28.87 2.72 -9.48
N ALA A 105 -29.28 3.99 -9.41
CA ALA A 105 -29.87 4.65 -8.25
C ALA A 105 -31.27 4.10 -7.91
N ALA A 106 -31.41 2.78 -7.78
CA ALA A 106 -32.68 2.08 -7.56
C ALA A 106 -32.73 1.26 -6.26
N LEU A 107 -31.73 1.38 -5.37
CA LEU A 107 -31.74 0.68 -4.06
C LEU A 107 -31.94 1.60 -2.85
N TYR A 108 -32.32 2.86 -3.06
CA TYR A 108 -32.83 3.74 -1.99
C TYR A 108 -34.35 3.80 -2.00
N THR A 109 -35.03 2.67 -1.75
CA THR A 109 -36.39 2.66 -1.18
C THR A 109 -36.68 1.29 -0.57
N ALA A 110 -36.56 1.21 0.75
CA ALA A 110 -37.56 0.69 1.70
C ALA A 110 -37.02 0.82 3.12
#